data_AF-A0A349EDV0-F1
#
_entry.id   AF-A0A349EDV0-F1
#
_cell.length_a   1.000
_cell.length_b   1.000
_cell.length_c   1.000
_cell.angle_alpha   90.00
_cell.angle_beta   90.00
_cell.angle_gamma   90.00
#
_symmetry.space_group_name_H-M   'P 1'
#
loop_
_entity.id
_entity.type
_entity.pdbx_description
1 polymer ?
#
loop_
_entity_poly.entity_id
_entity_poly.type
_entity_poly.pdbx_seq_one_letter_code
_entity_poly.pdbx_strand_id
1 'polypeptide(L)'
;FRNKDDIIWLLFEQFERRMDAALQVPERRAPDMEDMWLYLHLVFETIWEYRFFYRDLDNLLSRNKKLRTHFRRIIERKVTTAAAICQGLTDAGIMQATAEDIAALARNIAVVATYWLNFQRIRASAATVNQDSDHLALGVYQVLSQVAPFLRSDARQLLHHISREYLT
;
A
#
# COMPACT_ATOMS: atom_id res chain seq x y z
N PHE A 1 -3.55 -22.26 -22.31
CA PHE A 1 -3.72 -20.81 -22.54
C PHE A 1 -3.68 -20.56 -24.04
N ARG A 2 -4.69 -19.87 -24.62
CA ARG A 2 -4.79 -19.69 -26.08
C ARG A 2 -4.07 -18.42 -26.56
N ASN A 3 -3.83 -17.45 -25.69
CA ASN A 3 -2.98 -16.28 -25.95
C ASN A 3 -2.34 -15.73 -24.65
N LYS A 4 -1.46 -14.74 -24.78
CA LYS A 4 -0.78 -14.06 -23.66
C LYS A 4 -1.76 -13.30 -22.76
N ASP A 5 -2.85 -12.77 -23.31
CA ASP A 5 -3.83 -11.98 -22.57
C ASP A 5 -4.64 -12.82 -21.58
N ASP A 6 -4.92 -14.09 -21.90
CA ASP A 6 -5.56 -15.05 -20.99
C ASP A 6 -4.68 -15.32 -19.76
N ILE A 7 -3.37 -15.44 -19.96
CA ILE A 7 -2.39 -15.64 -18.86
C ILE A 7 -2.36 -14.40 -17.98
N ILE A 8 -2.25 -13.21 -18.60
CA ILE A 8 -2.25 -11.93 -17.89
C ILE A 8 -3.53 -11.77 -17.06
N TRP A 9 -4.69 -12.10 -17.64
CA TRP A 9 -5.96 -12.02 -16.94
C TRP A 9 -6.02 -12.97 -15.74
N LEU A 10 -5.60 -14.24 -15.90
CA LEU A 10 -5.60 -15.21 -14.80
C LEU A 10 -4.63 -14.82 -13.67
N LEU A 11 -3.45 -14.29 -14.01
CA LEU A 11 -2.52 -13.72 -13.02
C LEU A 11 -3.12 -12.50 -12.33
N PHE A 12 -3.86 -11.67 -13.06
CA PHE A 12 -4.51 -10.50 -12.50
C PHE A 12 -5.64 -10.88 -11.53
N GLU A 13 -6.43 -11.91 -11.84
CA GLU A 13 -7.44 -12.41 -10.91
C GLU A 13 -6.84 -12.97 -9.61
N GLN A 14 -5.65 -13.59 -9.69
CA GLN A 14 -4.92 -14.03 -8.50
C GLN A 14 -4.43 -12.83 -7.67
N PHE A 15 -3.84 -11.84 -8.34
CA PHE A 15 -3.45 -10.57 -7.74
C PHE A 15 -4.63 -9.86 -7.06
N GLU A 16 -5.76 -9.72 -7.75
CA GLU A 16 -6.96 -9.05 -7.26
C GLU A 16 -7.48 -9.74 -6.00
N ARG A 17 -7.60 -11.08 -6.00
CA ARG A 17 -8.03 -11.83 -4.80
C ARG A 17 -7.08 -11.64 -3.61
N ARG A 18 -5.76 -11.67 -3.85
CA ARG A 18 -4.77 -11.50 -2.78
C ARG A 18 -4.77 -10.07 -2.24
N MET A 19 -4.90 -9.09 -3.12
CA MET A 19 -5.02 -7.68 -2.75
C MET A 19 -6.33 -7.41 -1.99
N ASP A 20 -7.45 -7.98 -2.41
CA ASP A 20 -8.72 -7.85 -1.71
C ASP A 20 -8.66 -8.42 -0.29
N ALA A 21 -7.99 -9.56 -0.10
CA ALA A 21 -7.75 -10.13 1.22
C ALA A 21 -6.86 -9.22 2.09
N ALA A 22 -5.80 -8.64 1.52
CA ALA A 22 -4.93 -7.68 2.21
C ALA A 22 -5.65 -6.37 2.57
N LEU A 23 -6.67 -5.98 1.81
CA LEU A 23 -7.46 -4.76 2.00
C LEU A 23 -8.67 -4.94 2.94
N GLN A 24 -8.84 -6.11 3.57
CA GLN A 24 -9.89 -6.33 4.56
C GLN A 24 -9.56 -5.61 5.87
N VAL A 25 -10.49 -4.77 6.34
CA VAL A 25 -10.40 -4.14 7.66
C VAL A 25 -10.98 -5.10 8.70
N PRO A 26 -10.35 -5.28 9.87
CA PRO A 26 -10.94 -6.06 10.96
C PRO A 26 -12.32 -5.51 11.36
N GLU A 27 -13.37 -6.33 11.25
CA GLU A 27 -14.75 -5.90 11.54
C GLU A 27 -15.09 -5.89 13.04
N ARG A 28 -14.29 -6.56 13.88
CA ARG A 28 -14.68 -6.91 15.26
C ARG A 28 -14.06 -6.04 16.36
N ARG A 29 -13.16 -5.12 16.02
CA ARG A 29 -12.55 -4.18 16.99
C ARG A 29 -12.12 -2.89 16.30
N ALA A 30 -11.98 -1.82 17.09
CA ALA A 30 -11.38 -0.57 16.60
C ALA A 30 -9.94 -0.85 16.10
N PRO A 31 -9.56 -0.38 14.90
CA PRO A 31 -8.20 -0.50 14.39
C PRO A 31 -7.17 0.10 15.34
N ASP A 32 -6.06 -0.59 15.55
CA ASP A 32 -4.89 -0.07 16.24
C ASP A 32 -3.68 0.12 15.28
N MET A 33 -2.56 0.55 15.84
CA MET A 33 -1.32 0.76 15.07
C MET A 33 -0.76 -0.52 14.47
N GLU A 34 -0.98 -1.69 15.11
CA GLU A 34 -0.53 -2.98 14.60
C GLU A 34 -1.37 -3.40 13.39
N ASP A 35 -2.68 -3.15 13.42
CA ASP A 35 -3.56 -3.40 12.28
C ASP A 35 -3.14 -2.56 11.06
N MET A 36 -2.80 -1.29 11.26
CA MET A 36 -2.26 -0.43 10.20
C MET A 36 -0.93 -0.97 9.65
N TRP A 37 -0.05 -1.41 10.54
CA TRP A 37 1.25 -1.94 10.18
C TRP A 37 1.14 -3.24 9.37
N LEU A 38 0.33 -4.19 9.83
CA LEU A 38 0.04 -5.44 9.14
C LEU A 38 -0.61 -5.20 7.77
N TYR A 39 -1.57 -4.27 7.70
CA TYR A 39 -2.19 -3.84 6.43
C TYR A 39 -1.12 -3.39 5.41
N LEU A 40 -0.20 -2.53 5.82
CA LEU A 40 0.86 -2.05 4.92
C LEU A 40 1.77 -3.20 4.48
N HIS A 41 2.12 -4.12 5.38
CA HIS A 41 2.91 -5.29 5.03
C HIS A 41 2.27 -6.13 3.94
N LEU A 42 1.01 -6.53 4.15
CA LEU A 42 0.30 -7.40 3.22
C LEU A 42 0.11 -6.72 1.85
N VAL A 43 -0.20 -5.42 1.84
CA VAL A 43 -0.32 -4.66 0.60
C VAL A 43 1.01 -4.61 -0.13
N PHE A 44 2.10 -4.20 0.53
CA PHE A 44 3.40 -4.08 -0.11
C PHE A 44 4.00 -5.44 -0.52
N GLU A 45 3.76 -6.50 0.26
CA GLU A 45 4.12 -7.89 -0.11
C GLU A 45 3.39 -8.33 -1.38
N THR A 46 2.07 -8.07 -1.46
CA THR A 46 1.29 -8.39 -2.67
C THR A 46 1.78 -7.59 -3.87
N ILE A 47 2.10 -6.30 -3.69
CA ILE A 47 2.69 -5.46 -4.74
C ILE A 47 4.03 -6.03 -5.21
N TRP A 48 4.84 -6.54 -4.28
CA TRP A 48 6.14 -7.13 -4.55
C TRP A 48 6.04 -8.44 -5.35
N GLU A 49 5.17 -9.35 -4.92
CA GLU A 49 4.90 -10.62 -5.59
C GLU A 49 4.44 -10.41 -7.03
N TYR A 50 3.56 -9.42 -7.23
CA TYR A 50 2.99 -9.07 -8.54
C TYR A 50 3.63 -7.82 -9.17
N ARG A 51 4.90 -7.54 -8.85
CA ARG A 51 5.62 -6.32 -9.28
C ARG A 51 5.68 -6.08 -10.78
N PHE A 52 5.53 -7.14 -11.58
CA PHE A 52 5.48 -7.04 -13.04
C PHE A 52 4.26 -6.23 -13.53
N PHE A 53 3.12 -6.28 -12.83
CA PHE A 53 1.97 -5.42 -13.15
C PHE A 53 2.28 -3.95 -12.86
N TYR A 54 2.93 -3.67 -11.73
CA TYR A 54 3.24 -2.30 -11.30
C TYR A 54 4.35 -1.64 -12.13
N ARG A 55 5.32 -2.42 -12.63
CA ARG A 55 6.46 -1.93 -13.43
C ARG A 55 6.08 -1.49 -14.85
N ASP A 56 4.96 -1.99 -15.39
CA ASP A 56 4.46 -1.69 -16.75
C ASP A 56 2.97 -1.28 -16.74
N LEU A 57 2.53 -0.66 -15.64
CA LEU A 57 1.12 -0.43 -15.33
C LEU A 57 0.41 0.37 -16.43
N ASP A 58 0.99 1.50 -16.88
CA ASP A 58 0.34 2.36 -17.87
C ASP A 58 0.14 1.65 -19.22
N ASN A 59 1.16 0.90 -19.67
CA ASN A 59 1.09 0.11 -20.90
C ASN A 59 0.04 -1.01 -20.77
N LEU A 60 0.01 -1.71 -19.64
CA LEU A 60 -0.95 -2.77 -19.37
C LEU A 60 -2.40 -2.26 -19.37
N LEU A 61 -2.66 -1.18 -18.63
CA LEU A 61 -4.01 -0.63 -18.48
C LEU A 61 -4.48 0.09 -19.75
N SER A 62 -3.57 0.70 -20.51
CA SER A 62 -3.90 1.35 -21.79
C SER A 62 -4.46 0.37 -22.83
N ARG A 63 -3.92 -0.85 -22.88
CA ARG A 63 -4.29 -1.89 -23.85
C ARG A 63 -5.47 -2.75 -23.44
N ASN A 64 -5.81 -2.82 -22.14
CA ASN A 64 -6.85 -3.70 -21.63
C ASN A 64 -7.87 -2.96 -20.73
N LYS A 65 -9.05 -2.69 -21.28
CA LYS A 65 -10.16 -1.99 -20.58
C LYS A 65 -10.67 -2.76 -19.35
N LYS A 66 -10.65 -4.10 -19.39
CA LYS A 66 -11.08 -4.95 -18.29
C LYS A 66 -10.12 -4.79 -17.11
N LEU A 67 -8.81 -4.95 -17.35
CA LEU A 67 -7.78 -4.73 -16.33
C LEU A 67 -7.86 -3.32 -15.73
N ARG A 68 -8.03 -2.29 -16.57
CA ARG A 68 -8.20 -0.91 -16.11
C ARG A 68 -9.37 -0.73 -15.13
N THR A 69 -10.50 -1.36 -15.44
CA THR A 69 -11.71 -1.26 -14.59
C THR A 69 -11.48 -1.92 -13.23
N HIS A 70 -10.89 -3.12 -13.21
CA HIS A 70 -10.62 -3.83 -11.97
C HIS A 70 -9.51 -3.14 -11.17
N PHE A 71 -8.41 -2.72 -11.80
CA PHE A 71 -7.35 -2.01 -11.11
C PHE A 71 -7.82 -0.68 -10.51
N ARG A 72 -8.73 0.04 -11.19
CA ARG A 72 -9.37 1.22 -10.60
C ARG A 72 -10.10 0.87 -9.30
N ARG A 73 -10.86 -0.22 -9.25
CA ARG A 73 -11.55 -0.66 -8.03
C ARG A 73 -10.56 -0.95 -6.89
N ILE A 74 -9.42 -1.57 -7.21
CA ILE A 74 -8.34 -1.80 -6.24
C ILE A 74 -7.81 -0.48 -5.68
N ILE A 75 -7.60 0.55 -6.50
CA ILE A 75 -7.17 1.88 -6.03
C ILE A 75 -8.22 2.51 -5.12
N GLU A 76 -9.50 2.53 -5.52
CA GLU A 76 -10.58 3.07 -4.68
C GLU A 76 -10.68 2.32 -3.35
N ARG A 77 -10.48 1.00 -3.36
CA ARG A 77 -10.47 0.17 -2.15
C ARG A 77 -9.28 0.50 -1.25
N LYS A 78 -8.06 0.67 -1.79
CA LYS A 78 -6.90 1.15 -1.02
C LYS A 78 -7.18 2.47 -0.31
N VAL A 79 -7.78 3.43 -1.01
CA VAL A 79 -8.15 4.73 -0.42
C VAL A 79 -9.19 4.55 0.69
N THR A 80 -10.25 3.79 0.41
CA THR A 80 -11.33 3.58 1.39
C THR A 80 -10.84 2.84 2.64
N THR A 81 -10.03 1.80 2.47
CA THR A 81 -9.44 1.03 3.56
C THR A 81 -8.48 1.89 4.39
N ALA A 82 -7.60 2.67 3.74
CA ALA A 82 -6.70 3.57 4.45
C ALA A 82 -7.47 4.64 5.25
N ALA A 83 -8.54 5.21 4.68
CA ALA A 83 -9.39 6.16 5.39
C ALA A 83 -10.09 5.53 6.60
N ALA A 84 -10.60 4.30 6.46
CA ALA A 84 -11.23 3.57 7.55
C ALA A 84 -10.25 3.27 8.70
N ILE A 85 -9.01 2.89 8.38
CA ILE A 85 -7.96 2.69 9.39
C ILE A 85 -7.64 4.00 10.12
N CYS A 86 -7.40 5.10 9.39
CA CYS A 86 -7.14 6.40 10.00
C CYS A 86 -8.30 6.88 10.88
N GLN A 87 -9.54 6.69 10.42
CA GLN A 87 -10.73 7.01 11.22
C GLN A 87 -10.78 6.18 12.49
N GLY A 88 -10.52 4.87 12.41
CA GLY A 88 -10.44 3.99 13.57
C GLY A 88 -9.38 4.43 14.59
N LEU A 89 -8.21 4.87 14.12
CA LEU A 89 -7.15 5.42 14.98
C LEU A 89 -7.58 6.75 15.63
N THR A 90 -8.34 7.59 14.93
CA THR A 90 -8.91 8.82 15.49
C THR A 90 -9.97 8.52 16.55
N ASP A 91 -10.87 7.58 16.29
CA ASP A 91 -11.92 7.16 17.22
C ASP A 91 -11.33 6.51 18.48
N ALA A 92 -10.24 5.76 18.34
CA ALA A 92 -9.46 5.20 19.45
C ALA A 92 -8.62 6.24 20.20
N GLY A 93 -8.60 7.50 19.74
CA GLY A 93 -7.84 8.59 20.36
C GLY A 93 -6.33 8.49 20.16
N ILE A 94 -5.85 7.66 19.23
CA ILE A 94 -4.43 7.43 18.87
C ILE A 94 -3.94 8.51 17.90
N MET A 95 -4.81 8.92 16.98
CA MET A 95 -4.54 9.92 15.94
C MET A 95 -5.40 11.17 16.16
N GLN A 96 -4.85 12.35 15.88
CA GLN A 96 -5.56 13.61 15.82
C GLN A 96 -5.51 14.16 14.40
N ALA A 97 -6.58 13.93 13.64
CA ALA A 97 -6.72 14.33 12.25
C ALA A 97 -8.17 14.77 11.98
N THR A 98 -8.37 15.77 11.14
CA THR A 98 -9.71 16.12 10.65
C THR A 98 -10.15 15.14 9.56
N ALA A 99 -11.44 15.15 9.19
CA ALA A 99 -11.93 14.36 8.07
C ALA A 99 -11.23 14.72 6.74
N GLU A 100 -10.84 15.99 6.57
CA GLU A 100 -10.09 16.44 5.40
C GLU A 100 -8.66 15.88 5.39
N ASP A 101 -7.99 15.90 6.55
CA ASP A 101 -6.67 15.29 6.73
C ASP A 101 -6.69 13.80 6.42
N ILE A 102 -7.70 13.06 6.94
CA ILE A 102 -7.86 11.63 6.69
C ILE A 102 -8.05 11.35 5.19
N ALA A 103 -8.90 12.14 4.51
CA ALA A 103 -9.13 11.98 3.08
C ALA A 103 -7.87 12.27 2.25
N ALA A 104 -7.07 13.26 2.63
CA ALA A 104 -5.79 13.56 1.98
C ALA A 104 -4.76 12.47 2.23
N LEU A 105 -4.62 12.01 3.47
CA LEU A 105 -3.72 10.93 3.86
C LEU A 105 -4.04 9.63 3.12
N ALA A 106 -5.30 9.21 3.12
CA ALA A 106 -5.71 7.98 2.46
C ALA A 106 -5.37 7.97 0.95
N ARG A 107 -5.54 9.11 0.26
CA ARG A 107 -5.13 9.26 -1.14
C ARG A 107 -3.61 9.19 -1.29
N ASN A 108 -2.87 9.90 -0.45
CA ASN A 108 -1.40 9.90 -0.48
C ASN A 108 -0.82 8.51 -0.24
N ILE A 109 -1.39 7.75 0.70
CA ILE A 109 -1.02 6.35 0.98
C ILE A 109 -1.24 5.49 -0.28
N ALA A 110 -2.40 5.59 -0.91
CA ALA A 110 -2.70 4.83 -2.12
C ALA A 110 -1.77 5.19 -3.29
N VAL A 111 -1.42 6.48 -3.45
CA VAL A 111 -0.45 6.96 -4.45
C VAL A 111 0.93 6.37 -4.19
N VAL A 112 1.44 6.50 -2.96
CA VAL A 112 2.76 5.97 -2.58
C VAL A 112 2.80 4.47 -2.82
N ALA A 113 1.85 3.71 -2.27
CA ALA A 113 1.80 2.26 -2.46
C ALA A 113 1.77 1.88 -3.95
N THR A 114 1.05 2.63 -4.78
CA THR A 114 0.90 2.32 -6.21
C THR A 114 2.16 2.61 -7.03
N TYR A 115 2.87 3.69 -6.73
CA TYR A 115 4.02 4.13 -7.54
C TYR A 115 5.38 3.89 -6.88
N TRP A 116 5.43 3.32 -5.69
CA TRP A 116 6.66 3.09 -4.93
C TRP A 116 7.74 2.34 -5.71
N LEU A 117 7.39 1.23 -6.38
CA LEU A 117 8.36 0.45 -7.16
C LEU A 117 8.92 1.23 -8.36
N ASN A 118 8.11 2.09 -8.96
CA ASN A 118 8.56 2.95 -10.07
C ASN A 118 9.52 4.02 -9.56
N PHE A 119 9.20 4.67 -8.45
CA PHE A 119 10.07 5.63 -7.78
C PHE A 119 11.42 5.01 -7.42
N GLN A 120 11.43 3.83 -6.78
CA GLN A 120 12.65 3.13 -6.40
C GLN A 120 13.49 2.74 -7.62
N ARG A 121 12.86 2.21 -8.67
CA ARG A 121 13.55 1.84 -9.92
C ARG A 121 14.25 3.03 -10.58
N ILE A 122 13.60 4.20 -10.59
CA ILE A 122 14.19 5.43 -11.18
C ILE A 122 15.36 5.94 -10.33
N ARG A 123 15.28 5.78 -9.01
CA ARG A 123 16.34 6.20 -8.08
C ARG A 123 17.51 5.22 -7.98
N ALA A 124 17.29 3.94 -8.29
CA ALA A 124 18.32 2.92 -8.21
C ALA A 124 19.45 3.20 -9.21
N SER A 125 20.70 3.07 -8.76
CA SER A 125 21.87 3.09 -9.64
C SER A 125 22.15 1.66 -10.13
N ALA A 126 22.99 1.50 -11.18
CA ALA A 126 23.36 0.18 -11.70
C ALA A 126 23.96 -0.76 -10.62
N ALA A 127 24.49 -0.21 -9.51
CA ALA A 127 25.08 -0.96 -8.41
C ALA A 127 24.06 -1.50 -7.39
N THR A 128 22.81 -1.02 -7.38
CA THR A 128 21.80 -1.39 -6.36
C THR A 128 20.60 -2.17 -6.91
N VAL A 129 20.65 -2.57 -8.18
CA VAL A 129 19.54 -3.24 -8.91
C VAL A 129 19.09 -4.57 -8.26
N ASN A 130 19.91 -5.19 -7.41
CA ASN A 130 19.62 -6.49 -6.81
C ASN A 130 19.20 -6.43 -5.32
N GLN A 131 19.05 -5.24 -4.71
CA GLN A 131 18.58 -5.08 -3.32
C GLN A 131 17.05 -5.02 -3.23
N ASP A 132 16.43 -6.03 -3.82
CA ASP A 132 15.00 -6.11 -4.07
C ASP A 132 14.16 -6.23 -2.77
N SER A 133 14.71 -6.81 -1.70
CA SER A 133 14.05 -6.96 -0.38
C SER A 133 13.92 -5.65 0.41
N ASP A 134 14.94 -4.79 0.36
CA ASP A 134 15.00 -3.53 1.12
C ASP A 134 13.96 -2.53 0.61
N HIS A 135 13.48 -2.74 -0.62
CA HIS A 135 12.48 -1.89 -1.24
C HIS A 135 11.09 -2.02 -0.61
N LEU A 136 10.71 -3.17 -0.04
CA LEU A 136 9.41 -3.32 0.62
C LEU A 136 9.38 -2.51 1.92
N ALA A 137 10.42 -2.69 2.74
CA ALA A 137 10.64 -2.03 4.01
C ALA A 137 10.55 -0.50 3.92
N LEU A 138 11.28 0.08 2.96
CA LEU A 138 11.31 1.51 2.73
C LEU A 138 9.96 2.07 2.28
N GLY A 139 9.15 1.27 1.58
CA GLY A 139 7.79 1.68 1.16
C GLY A 139 6.83 1.80 2.33
N VAL A 140 6.86 0.82 3.24
CA VAL A 140 6.12 0.87 4.50
C VAL A 140 6.56 2.08 5.32
N TYR A 141 7.87 2.27 5.50
CA TYR A 141 8.43 3.42 6.21
C TYR A 141 7.94 4.74 5.63
N GLN A 142 7.92 4.89 4.30
CA GLN A 142 7.50 6.12 3.65
C GLN A 142 6.02 6.44 3.94
N VAL A 143 5.15 5.43 3.94
CA VAL A 143 3.73 5.61 4.30
C VAL A 143 3.59 5.99 5.78
N LEU A 144 4.27 5.27 6.67
CA LEU A 144 4.27 5.54 8.10
C LEU A 144 4.74 6.98 8.41
N SER A 145 5.73 7.47 7.68
CA SER A 145 6.23 8.86 7.79
C SER A 145 5.18 9.91 7.45
N GLN A 146 4.19 9.60 6.60
CA GLN A 146 3.09 10.52 6.29
C GLN A 146 2.06 10.58 7.43
N VAL A 147 1.93 9.49 8.19
CA VAL A 147 0.93 9.34 9.26
C VAL A 147 1.47 9.87 10.58
N ALA A 148 2.79 9.76 10.81
CA ALA A 148 3.49 10.19 12.02
C ALA A 148 3.10 11.58 12.58
N PRO A 149 2.92 12.64 11.76
CA PRO A 149 2.58 13.97 12.25
C PRO A 149 1.22 14.04 12.96
N PHE A 150 0.30 13.15 12.59
CA PHE A 150 -1.06 13.09 13.12
C PHE A 150 -1.18 12.17 14.34
N LEU A 151 -0.17 11.34 14.62
CA LEU A 151 -0.16 10.48 15.80
C LEU A 151 0.13 11.30 17.06
N ARG A 152 -0.52 10.94 18.16
CA ARG A 152 -0.21 11.44 19.50
C ARG A 152 1.13 10.89 20.00
N SER A 153 1.70 11.50 21.04
CA SER A 153 3.08 11.26 21.51
C SER A 153 3.47 9.79 21.63
N ASP A 154 2.61 8.99 22.24
CA ASP A 154 2.92 7.61 22.62
C ASP A 154 2.90 6.69 21.37
N ALA A 155 1.93 6.91 20.49
CA ALA A 155 1.85 6.22 19.20
C ALA A 155 2.98 6.61 18.24
N ARG A 156 3.46 7.86 18.33
CA ARG A 156 4.62 8.31 17.55
C ARG A 156 5.91 7.61 17.99
N GLN A 157 6.08 7.34 19.29
CA GLN A 157 7.23 6.57 19.78
C GLN A 157 7.19 5.11 19.32
N LEU A 158 6.02 4.46 19.38
CA LEU A 158 5.82 3.11 18.84
C LEU A 158 6.13 3.07 17.33
N LEU A 159 5.65 4.06 16.59
CA LEU A 159 5.96 4.20 15.17
C LEU A 159 7.46 4.32 14.95
N HIS A 160 8.17 5.16 15.72
CA HIS A 160 9.61 5.28 15.60
C HIS A 160 10.33 3.96 15.88
N HIS A 161 9.88 3.18 16.86
CA HIS A 161 10.43 1.86 17.16
C HIS A 161 10.26 0.90 15.97
N ILE A 162 9.02 0.72 15.50
CA ILE A 162 8.68 -0.15 14.36
C ILE A 162 9.40 0.30 13.08
N SER A 163 9.48 1.62 12.85
CA SER A 163 10.12 2.19 11.66
C SER A 163 11.62 1.88 11.58
N ARG A 164 12.30 1.67 12.72
CA ARG A 164 13.73 1.33 12.76
C ARG A 164 13.99 -0.09 12.26
N GLU A 165 13.05 -1.01 12.38
CA GLU A 165 13.17 -2.37 11.83
C GLU A 165 13.22 -2.36 10.28
N TYR A 166 12.76 -1.28 9.63
CA TYR A 166 12.80 -1.12 8.17
C TYR A 166 14.06 -0.42 7.64
N LEU A 167 14.89 0.12 8.53
CA LEU A 167 16.08 0.90 8.17
C LEU A 167 17.39 0.19 8.51
N THR A 168 17.32 -1.02 9.06
CA THR A 168 18.44 -1.89 9.46
C THR A 168 18.55 -3.10 8.55
#